data_AF-V4U113-F1
#
_entry.id   AF-V4U113-F1
#
_cell.length_a   1.000
_cell.length_b   1.000
_cell.length_c   1.000
_cell.angle_alpha   90.00
_cell.angle_beta   90.00
_cell.angle_gamma   90.00
#
_symmetry.space_group_name_H-M   'P 1'
#
loop_
_entity.id
_entity.type
_entity.pdbx_description
1 polymer ?
#
loop_
_entity_poly.entity_id
_entity_poly.type
_entity_poly.pdbx_seq_one_letter_code
_entity_poly.pdbx_strand_id
1 'polypeptide(L)'
;MSHSSFSVERKLLSKKSTKDNRLEMATAVDPSGDPIPSSAVLTASSKHIGLRCQHENVEFLKCKQKDPNPEKCLDKGRQVTRCVLGLLKDLHQKCTKEMDEYVGCLYYHTNEFDFCRKEQQAFEKTCPLN
;
A
#
# COMPACT_ATOMS: atom_id res chain seq x y z
N MET A 1 9.46 -46.00 14.77
CA MET A 1 8.63 -44.90 14.24
C MET A 1 8.45 -43.94 15.41
N SER A 2 9.17 -42.82 15.51
CA SER A 2 8.54 -41.49 15.40
C SER A 2 9.54 -40.31 15.47
N HIS A 3 10.84 -40.50 15.19
CA HIS A 3 11.80 -39.38 15.20
C HIS A 3 11.71 -38.45 13.99
N SER A 4 11.16 -38.90 12.85
CA SER A 4 10.99 -38.05 11.65
C SER A 4 9.83 -37.05 11.77
N SER A 5 8.75 -37.38 12.48
CA SER A 5 7.55 -36.53 12.57
C SER A 5 7.82 -35.23 13.33
N PHE A 6 8.64 -35.30 14.39
CA PHE A 6 8.93 -34.17 15.28
C PHE A 6 9.79 -33.07 14.63
N SER A 7 10.61 -33.43 13.63
CA SER A 7 11.47 -32.47 12.91
C SER A 7 10.72 -31.71 11.82
N VAL A 8 9.67 -32.33 11.26
CA VAL A 8 8.78 -31.72 10.26
C VAL A 8 7.86 -30.67 10.91
N GLU A 9 7.25 -30.98 12.06
CA GLU A 9 6.43 -30.02 12.82
C GLU A 9 7.21 -28.80 13.31
N ARG A 10 8.47 -28.98 13.75
CA ARG A 10 9.33 -27.87 14.17
C ARG A 10 9.70 -26.93 13.02
N LYS A 11 9.89 -27.45 11.79
CA LYS A 11 10.06 -26.64 10.57
C LYS A 11 8.78 -25.92 10.15
N LEU A 12 7.60 -26.52 10.36
CA LEU A 12 6.30 -25.89 10.11
C LEU A 12 6.01 -24.75 11.08
N LEU A 13 6.30 -24.92 12.38
CA LEU A 13 6.11 -23.89 13.41
C LEU A 13 7.09 -22.71 13.25
N SER A 14 8.35 -22.97 12.87
CA SER A 14 9.31 -21.90 12.56
C SER A 14 8.91 -21.10 11.31
N LYS A 15 8.41 -21.76 10.25
CA LYS A 15 7.88 -21.10 9.04
C LYS A 15 6.57 -20.34 9.29
N LYS A 16 5.73 -20.81 10.22
CA LYS A 16 4.48 -20.15 10.60
C LYS A 16 4.76 -18.88 11.40
N SER A 17 5.68 -18.94 12.37
CA SER A 17 6.11 -17.77 13.15
C SER A 17 6.82 -16.68 12.32
N THR A 18 7.56 -17.01 11.25
CA THR A 18 8.18 -15.99 10.37
C THR A 18 7.25 -15.44 9.30
N LYS A 19 6.20 -16.17 8.89
CA LYS A 19 5.16 -15.64 8.00
C LYS A 19 4.11 -14.82 8.76
N ASP A 20 3.66 -15.29 9.93
CA ASP A 20 2.67 -14.57 10.76
C ASP A 20 3.23 -13.23 11.25
N ASN A 21 4.47 -13.18 11.77
CA ASN A 21 5.06 -11.91 12.22
C ASN A 21 5.38 -10.93 11.08
N ARG A 22 5.42 -11.38 9.81
CA ARG A 22 5.70 -10.50 8.66
C ARG A 22 4.42 -9.84 8.13
N LEU A 23 3.28 -10.54 8.21
CA LEU A 23 1.99 -10.00 7.82
C LEU A 23 1.41 -9.02 8.84
N GLU A 24 1.67 -9.22 10.14
CA GLU A 24 1.16 -8.29 11.18
C GLU A 24 1.73 -6.86 11.06
N MET A 25 2.90 -6.67 10.45
CA MET A 25 3.57 -5.37 10.49
C MET A 25 3.34 -4.45 9.28
N ALA A 26 2.68 -4.92 8.21
CA ALA A 26 2.58 -4.17 6.96
C ALA A 26 1.17 -4.23 6.33
N THR A 27 0.15 -3.94 7.13
CA THR A 27 -1.22 -3.74 6.62
C THR A 27 -1.39 -2.32 6.05
N ALA A 28 -2.28 -2.16 5.07
CA ALA A 28 -2.59 -0.85 4.48
C ALA A 28 -3.58 0.01 5.30
N VAL A 29 -4.22 -0.56 6.33
CA VAL A 29 -5.22 0.12 7.17
C VAL A 29 -4.95 -0.05 8.66
N ASP A 30 -5.54 0.81 9.46
CA ASP A 30 -5.54 0.68 10.92
C ASP A 30 -6.60 -0.33 11.41
N PRO A 31 -6.65 -0.66 12.72
CA PRO A 31 -7.66 -1.58 13.26
C PRO A 31 -9.12 -1.12 13.06
N SER A 32 -9.35 0.16 12.78
CA SER A 32 -10.67 0.72 12.47
C SER A 32 -11.03 0.61 10.98
N GLY A 33 -10.08 0.17 10.15
CA GLY A 33 -10.23 0.09 8.69
C GLY A 33 -9.99 1.42 7.98
N ASP A 34 -9.37 2.40 8.64
CA ASP A 34 -8.98 3.65 8.02
C ASP A 34 -7.57 3.54 7.40
N PRO A 35 -7.35 4.10 6.19
CA PRO A 35 -6.11 3.91 5.46
C PRO A 35 -4.93 4.59 6.16
N ILE A 36 -3.82 3.85 6.28
CA ILE A 36 -2.54 4.37 6.80
C ILE A 36 -1.68 4.78 5.60
N PRO A 37 -1.43 6.08 5.36
CA PRO A 37 -0.64 6.54 4.22
C PRO A 37 0.88 6.40 4.49
N SER A 38 1.33 5.18 4.81
CA SER A 38 2.76 4.87 4.93
C SER A 38 3.43 4.95 3.56
N SER A 39 4.77 5.07 3.54
CA SER A 39 5.52 5.15 2.29
C SER A 39 5.28 3.93 1.38
N ALA A 40 5.18 2.72 1.95
CA ALA A 40 4.89 1.50 1.21
C ALA A 40 3.47 1.50 0.61
N VAL A 41 2.47 1.94 1.37
CA VAL A 41 1.07 2.04 0.90
C VAL A 41 0.95 3.05 -0.24
N LEU A 42 1.56 4.23 -0.09
CA LEU A 42 1.56 5.26 -1.12
C LEU A 42 2.33 4.83 -2.37
N THR A 43 3.45 4.11 -2.21
CA THR A 43 4.24 3.57 -3.32
C THR A 43 3.46 2.51 -4.09
N ALA A 44 2.84 1.54 -3.37
CA ALA A 44 1.99 0.50 -3.96
C ALA A 44 0.84 1.10 -4.79
N SER A 45 0.24 2.17 -4.26
CA SER A 45 -0.94 2.82 -4.84
C SER A 45 -0.62 3.92 -5.84
N SER A 46 0.66 4.25 -6.06
CA SER A 46 1.10 5.42 -6.83
C SER A 46 0.48 5.51 -8.24
N LYS A 47 0.39 4.38 -8.95
CA LYS A 47 -0.24 4.31 -10.28
C LYS A 47 -1.73 4.67 -10.22
N HIS A 48 -2.46 4.12 -9.24
CA HIS A 48 -3.88 4.44 -9.05
C HIS A 48 -4.08 5.91 -8.64
N ILE A 49 -3.23 6.44 -7.75
CA ILE A 49 -3.27 7.84 -7.33
C ILE A 49 -3.07 8.76 -8.54
N GLY A 50 -2.09 8.45 -9.39
CA GLY A 50 -1.77 9.23 -10.58
C GLY A 50 -2.92 9.36 -11.57
N LEU A 51 -3.75 8.32 -11.70
CA LEU A 51 -4.93 8.34 -12.57
C LEU A 51 -6.16 8.94 -11.89
N ARG A 52 -6.50 8.43 -10.69
CA ARG A 52 -7.76 8.75 -10.01
C ARG A 52 -7.78 10.14 -9.38
N CYS A 53 -6.64 10.63 -8.91
CA CYS A 53 -6.51 11.94 -8.28
C CYS A 53 -5.73 12.93 -9.16
N GLN A 54 -5.64 12.67 -10.47
CA GLN A 54 -4.86 13.49 -11.40
C GLN A 54 -5.29 14.95 -11.37
N HIS A 55 -6.60 15.19 -11.39
CA HIS A 55 -7.17 16.54 -11.46
C HIS A 55 -6.80 17.36 -10.22
N GLU A 56 -7.04 16.81 -9.02
CA GLU A 56 -6.70 17.44 -7.74
C GLU A 56 -5.19 17.72 -7.63
N ASN A 57 -4.36 16.74 -8.04
CA ASN A 57 -2.90 16.86 -8.01
C ASN A 57 -2.40 17.98 -8.92
N VAL A 58 -2.89 18.04 -10.17
CA VAL A 58 -2.50 19.07 -11.13
C VAL A 58 -2.91 20.47 -10.66
N GLU A 59 -4.12 20.63 -10.11
CA GLU A 59 -4.58 21.91 -9.57
C GLU A 59 -3.75 22.36 -8.35
N PHE A 60 -3.34 21.42 -7.49
CA PHE A 60 -2.42 21.71 -6.38
C PHE A 60 -1.05 22.18 -6.89
N LEU A 61 -0.48 21.49 -7.88
CA LEU A 61 0.83 21.84 -8.46
C LEU A 61 0.79 23.21 -9.17
N LYS A 62 -0.25 23.51 -9.94
CA LYS A 62 -0.45 24.84 -10.55
C LYS A 62 -0.53 25.94 -9.49
N CYS A 63 -1.23 25.68 -8.38
CA CYS A 63 -1.29 26.63 -7.26
C CYS A 63 0.11 26.92 -6.71
N LYS A 64 0.89 25.87 -6.42
CA LYS A 64 2.27 25.98 -5.89
C LYS A 64 3.23 26.64 -6.88
N GLN A 65 3.03 26.46 -8.19
CA GLN A 65 3.82 27.12 -9.22
C GLN A 65 3.53 28.63 -9.29
N LYS A 66 2.28 29.03 -9.07
CA LYS A 66 1.86 30.44 -9.10
C LYS A 66 2.30 31.23 -7.86
N ASP A 67 2.27 30.59 -6.69
CA ASP A 67 2.61 31.23 -5.42
C ASP A 67 3.38 30.26 -4.49
N PRO A 68 4.62 30.58 -4.09
CA PRO A 68 5.39 29.71 -3.21
C PRO A 68 4.83 29.65 -1.78
N ASN A 69 3.99 30.59 -1.35
CA ASN A 69 3.41 30.63 -0.01
C ASN A 69 2.61 29.34 0.26
N PRO A 70 3.00 28.51 1.25
CA PRO A 70 2.33 27.25 1.54
C PRO A 70 0.86 27.42 1.97
N GLU A 71 0.49 28.53 2.59
CA GLU A 71 -0.88 28.74 3.09
C GLU A 71 -1.91 28.92 1.98
N LYS A 72 -1.50 29.51 0.84
CA LYS A 72 -2.39 29.83 -0.28
C LYS A 72 -2.96 28.61 -1.00
N CYS A 73 -2.32 27.45 -0.83
CA CYS A 73 -2.70 26.22 -1.52
C CYS A 73 -3.26 25.14 -0.58
N LEU A 74 -3.51 25.45 0.70
CA LEU A 74 -4.01 24.48 1.68
C LEU A 74 -5.34 23.85 1.26
N ASP A 75 -6.24 24.61 0.66
CA ASP A 75 -7.53 24.08 0.17
C ASP A 75 -7.35 23.01 -0.91
N LYS A 76 -6.43 23.24 -1.85
CA LYS A 76 -6.10 22.26 -2.89
C LYS A 76 -5.36 21.06 -2.31
N GLY A 77 -4.46 21.28 -1.34
CA GLY A 77 -3.80 20.20 -0.60
C GLY A 77 -4.81 19.30 0.12
N ARG A 78 -5.81 19.88 0.80
CA ARG A 78 -6.90 19.13 1.44
C ARG A 78 -7.71 18.30 0.44
N GLN A 79 -7.95 18.82 -0.78
CA GLN A 79 -8.64 18.08 -1.84
C GLN A 79 -7.82 16.88 -2.31
N VAL A 80 -6.51 17.04 -2.52
CA VAL A 80 -5.58 15.95 -2.83
C VAL A 80 -5.61 14.88 -1.73
N THR A 81 -5.41 15.26 -0.47
CA THR A 81 -5.40 14.30 0.64
C THR A 81 -6.74 13.56 0.76
N ARG A 82 -7.87 14.25 0.59
CA ARG A 82 -9.20 13.61 0.60
C ARG A 82 -9.35 12.59 -0.52
N CYS A 83 -8.94 12.93 -1.75
CA CYS A 83 -8.98 12.01 -2.87
C CYS A 83 -8.12 10.77 -2.61
N VAL A 84 -6.88 10.96 -2.17
CA VAL A 84 -5.94 9.86 -1.91
C VAL A 84 -6.45 8.95 -0.80
N LEU A 85 -6.88 9.49 0.34
CA LEU A 85 -7.39 8.64 1.44
C LEU A 85 -8.66 7.89 1.03
N GLY A 86 -9.57 8.52 0.27
CA GLY A 86 -10.73 7.82 -0.28
C GLY A 86 -10.32 6.66 -1.20
N LEU A 87 -9.36 6.89 -2.09
CA LEU A 87 -8.82 5.87 -2.98
C LEU A 87 -8.16 4.72 -2.22
N LEU A 88 -7.34 5.00 -1.21
CA LEU A 88 -6.67 3.96 -0.42
C LEU A 88 -7.69 3.06 0.30
N LYS A 89 -8.76 3.66 0.84
CA LYS A 89 -9.87 2.91 1.45
C LYS A 89 -10.57 2.01 0.44
N ASP A 90 -10.88 2.54 -0.75
CA ASP A 90 -11.53 1.79 -1.82
C ASP A 90 -10.68 0.62 -2.33
N LEU A 91 -9.37 0.84 -2.53
CA LEU A 91 -8.43 -0.20 -2.97
C LEU A 91 -8.33 -1.32 -1.94
N HIS A 92 -8.16 -0.97 -0.67
CA HIS A 92 -8.07 -1.96 0.39
C HIS A 92 -9.37 -2.75 0.57
N GLN A 93 -10.54 -2.14 0.38
CA GLN A 93 -11.83 -2.85 0.44
C GLN A 93 -12.04 -3.82 -0.73
N LYS A 94 -11.56 -3.49 -1.94
CA LYS A 94 -11.76 -4.31 -3.14
C LYS A 94 -10.70 -5.40 -3.31
N CYS A 95 -9.46 -5.11 -2.94
CA CYS A 95 -8.29 -5.93 -3.24
C CYS A 95 -7.42 -6.13 -1.99
N THR A 96 -8.06 -6.32 -0.83
CA THR A 96 -7.42 -6.39 0.50
C THR A 96 -6.16 -7.25 0.50
N LYS A 97 -6.32 -8.51 0.09
CA LYS A 97 -5.26 -9.50 0.19
C LYS A 97 -4.06 -9.15 -0.69
N GLU A 98 -4.31 -8.87 -1.97
CA GLU A 98 -3.25 -8.55 -2.92
C GLU A 98 -2.57 -7.21 -2.59
N MET A 99 -3.33 -6.24 -2.08
CA MET A 99 -2.79 -4.96 -1.61
C MET A 99 -1.87 -5.17 -0.41
N ASP A 100 -2.29 -5.90 0.62
CA ASP A 100 -1.48 -6.18 1.80
C ASP A 100 -0.22 -6.98 1.46
N GLU A 101 -0.31 -7.98 0.56
CA GLU A 101 0.85 -8.73 0.10
C GLU A 101 1.86 -7.81 -0.63
N TYR A 102 1.38 -6.90 -1.47
CA TYR A 102 2.24 -5.98 -2.21
C TYR A 102 2.85 -4.90 -1.31
N VAL A 103 2.05 -4.31 -0.41
CA VAL A 103 2.52 -3.36 0.61
C VAL A 103 3.55 -4.02 1.52
N GLY A 104 3.31 -5.26 1.96
CA GLY A 104 4.25 -6.02 2.76
C GLY A 104 5.58 -6.27 2.05
N CYS A 105 5.55 -6.59 0.76
CA CYS A 105 6.76 -6.71 -0.04
C CYS A 105 7.52 -5.39 -0.12
N LEU A 106 6.84 -4.29 -0.48
CA LEU A 106 7.46 -2.97 -0.60
C LEU A 106 8.00 -2.46 0.73
N TYR A 107 7.31 -2.71 1.84
CA TYR A 107 7.79 -2.37 3.17
C TYR A 107 9.11 -3.09 3.50
N TYR A 108 9.19 -4.40 3.22
CA TYR A 108 10.39 -5.19 3.48
C TYR A 108 11.56 -4.82 2.57
N HIS A 109 11.27 -4.48 1.31
CA HIS A 109 12.26 -4.10 0.31
C HIS A 109 12.44 -2.59 0.17
N THR A 110 12.02 -1.79 1.16
CA THR A 110 12.26 -0.33 1.18
C THR A 110 11.78 0.40 -0.09
N ASN A 111 10.63 -0.01 -0.62
CA ASN A 111 9.98 0.50 -1.84
C ASN A 111 10.69 0.15 -3.16
N GLU A 112 11.61 -0.80 -3.17
CA GLU A 112 12.26 -1.27 -4.40
C GLU A 112 11.33 -2.20 -5.20
N PHE A 113 10.76 -1.67 -6.28
CA PHE A 113 9.76 -2.37 -7.09
C PHE A 113 10.26 -3.66 -7.75
N ASP A 114 11.56 -3.74 -8.09
CA ASP A 114 12.11 -4.86 -8.83
C ASP A 114 12.04 -6.18 -8.04
N PHE A 115 12.02 -6.11 -6.72
CA PHE A 115 11.83 -7.27 -5.85
C PHE A 115 10.36 -7.68 -5.67
N CYS A 116 9.41 -6.81 -6.04
CA CYS A 116 7.98 -6.98 -5.74
C CYS A 116 7.09 -7.09 -6.99
N ARG A 117 7.68 -7.40 -8.16
CA ARG A 117 6.95 -7.47 -9.45
C ARG A 117 5.86 -8.55 -9.46
N LYS A 118 6.04 -9.63 -8.71
CA LYS A 118 5.07 -10.72 -8.62
C LYS A 118 3.81 -10.27 -7.89
N GLU A 119 3.98 -9.65 -6.72
CA GLU A 119 2.90 -9.10 -5.90
C GLU A 119 2.23 -7.94 -6.64
N GLN A 120 3.01 -7.09 -7.32
CA GLN A 120 2.48 -6.04 -8.19
C GLN A 120 1.55 -6.61 -9.28
N GLN A 121 1.95 -7.66 -9.99
CA GLN A 121 1.12 -8.27 -11.04
C GLN A 121 -0.17 -8.87 -10.46
N ALA A 122 -0.11 -9.47 -9.27
CA ALA A 122 -1.30 -9.97 -8.58
C ALA A 122 -2.24 -8.81 -8.22
N PHE A 123 -1.71 -7.73 -7.65
CA PHE A 123 -2.47 -6.55 -7.30
C PHE A 123 -3.12 -5.89 -8.53
N GLU A 124 -2.36 -5.65 -9.60
CA GLU A 124 -2.86 -5.01 -10.83
C GLU A 124 -3.87 -5.90 -11.59
N LYS A 125 -3.84 -7.22 -11.40
CA LYS A 125 -4.84 -8.13 -11.95
C LYS A 125 -6.18 -8.03 -11.22
N THR A 126 -6.16 -7.93 -9.89
CA THR A 126 -7.38 -7.84 -9.07
C THR A 126 -7.93 -6.41 -9.04
N CYS A 127 -7.04 -5.42 -9.01
CA CYS A 127 -7.32 -3.99 -9.05
C CYS A 127 -6.72 -3.38 -10.33
N PRO A 128 -7.40 -3.50 -11.49
CA PRO A 128 -6.91 -2.89 -12.71
C PRO A 128 -6.89 -1.37 -12.63
N LEU A 129 -6.05 -0.75 -13.45
CA LEU A 129 -5.99 0.70 -13.63
C LEU A 129 -7.12 1.12 -14.59
N ASN A 130 -8.20 1.69 -14.07
CA ASN A 130 -9.36 2.14 -14.82
C ASN A 130 -9.82 3.56 -14.46
#